data_AF-A9WRQ1-F1
#
_entry.id   AF-A9WRQ1-F1
#
_cell.length_a   1.000
_cell.length_b   1.000
_cell.length_c   1.000
_cell.angle_alpha   90.00
_cell.angle_beta   90.00
_cell.angle_gamma   90.00
#
_symmetry.space_group_name_H-M   'P 1'
#
loop_
_entity.id
_entity.type
_entity.pdbx_description
1 polymer ?
#
loop_
_entity_poly.entity_id
_entity_poly.type
_entity_poly.pdbx_seq_one_letter_code
_entity_poly.pdbx_strand_id
1 'polypeptide(L)'
;MGVATLRQSAVTLTTKERVVHCPVAIIEDGFGAGQRITIGTLGSIADQAEAVGVAAPVVVVVGDVARISPFAPNDFRLAHFRPAPISEVAHAAR
;
A
#
# COMPACT_ATOMS: atom_id res chain seq x y z
N MET A 1 -7.74 -12.52 -5.94
CA MET A 1 -6.98 -11.96 -4.79
C MET A 1 -5.65 -11.45 -5.32
N GLY A 2 -5.44 -10.13 -5.34
CA GLY A 2 -4.29 -9.47 -6.00
C GLY A 2 -4.74 -8.24 -6.80
N VAL A 3 -4.04 -7.92 -7.90
CA VAL A 3 -4.37 -6.74 -8.75
C VAL A 3 -5.77 -6.82 -9.37
N ALA A 4 -6.25 -8.01 -9.75
CA ALA A 4 -7.54 -8.19 -10.43
C ALA A 4 -8.76 -7.73 -9.62
N THR A 5 -8.65 -7.69 -8.29
CA THR A 5 -9.72 -7.22 -7.39
C THR A 5 -9.35 -5.91 -6.69
N LEU A 6 -8.21 -5.30 -7.06
CA LEU A 6 -7.62 -4.17 -6.34
C LEU A 6 -8.58 -2.98 -6.27
N ARG A 7 -9.21 -2.61 -7.39
CA ARG A 7 -10.15 -1.48 -7.43
C ARG A 7 -11.32 -1.67 -6.47
N GLN A 8 -11.91 -2.87 -6.45
CA GLN A 8 -13.00 -3.19 -5.52
C GLN A 8 -12.53 -3.13 -4.06
N SER A 9 -11.36 -3.70 -3.76
CA SER A 9 -10.78 -3.64 -2.41
C SER A 9 -10.48 -2.21 -1.97
N ALA A 10 -9.91 -1.38 -2.86
CA ALA A 10 -9.61 0.02 -2.57
C ALA A 10 -10.88 0.81 -2.23
N VAL A 11 -11.95 0.63 -3.02
CA VAL A 11 -13.26 1.25 -2.74
C VAL A 11 -13.82 0.81 -1.39
N THR A 12 -13.84 -0.50 -1.12
CA THR A 12 -14.35 -1.04 0.15
C THR A 12 -13.56 -0.54 1.37
N LEU A 13 -12.25 -0.37 1.23
CA LEU A 13 -11.40 0.11 2.33
C LEU A 13 -11.56 1.63 2.55
N THR A 14 -11.95 2.40 1.54
CA THR A 14 -11.99 3.88 1.57
C THR A 14 -13.30 4.43 2.17
N THR A 15 -13.96 3.71 3.09
CA THR A 15 -15.25 4.10 3.67
C THR A 15 -15.23 5.36 4.55
N LYS A 16 -14.04 5.89 4.88
CA LYS A 16 -13.84 7.16 5.59
C LYS A 16 -12.81 8.00 4.84
N GLU A 17 -12.98 9.32 4.80
CA GLU A 17 -12.08 10.25 4.09
C GLU A 17 -10.60 10.10 4.49
N ARG A 18 -10.32 9.89 5.79
CA ARG A 18 -8.95 9.67 6.30
C ARG A 18 -8.26 8.46 5.66
N VAL A 19 -9.02 7.51 5.10
CA VAL A 19 -8.51 6.27 4.51
C VAL A 19 -8.12 6.45 3.04
N VAL A 20 -8.60 7.49 2.35
CA VAL A 20 -8.21 7.82 0.95
C VAL A 20 -6.70 8.04 0.83
N HIS A 21 -6.10 8.66 1.85
CA HIS A 21 -4.67 8.96 1.91
C HIS A 21 -3.85 7.82 2.55
N CYS A 22 -4.49 6.71 2.90
CA CYS A 22 -3.80 5.54 3.46
C CYS A 22 -2.78 5.03 2.44
N PRO A 23 -1.50 4.88 2.80
CA PRO A 23 -0.46 4.46 1.87
C PRO A 23 -0.66 3.04 1.38
N VAL A 24 -0.26 2.77 0.14
CA VAL A 24 -0.29 1.45 -0.48
C VAL A 24 0.97 1.25 -1.32
N ALA A 25 1.51 0.03 -1.28
CA ALA A 25 2.54 -0.43 -2.19
C ALA A 25 2.07 -1.69 -2.91
N ILE A 26 2.30 -1.75 -4.22
CA ILE A 26 2.19 -2.95 -5.03
C ILE A 26 3.61 -3.40 -5.39
N ILE A 27 3.91 -4.65 -5.12
CA ILE A 27 5.18 -5.30 -5.47
C ILE A 27 4.90 -6.39 -6.48
N GLU A 28 5.40 -6.21 -7.69
CA GLU A 28 5.38 -7.20 -8.77
C GLU A 28 6.69 -8.00 -8.73
N ASP A 29 6.62 -9.31 -8.99
CA ASP A 29 7.78 -10.23 -9.04
C ASP A 29 8.77 -10.01 -7.87
N GLY A 30 8.26 -9.98 -6.64
CA GLY A 30 9.05 -9.66 -5.45
C GLY A 30 10.26 -10.56 -5.29
N PHE A 31 11.45 -9.96 -5.15
CA PHE A 31 12.76 -10.62 -5.09
C PHE A 31 13.17 -11.36 -6.40
N GLY A 32 12.42 -11.20 -7.48
CA GLY A 32 12.74 -11.68 -8.81
C GLY A 32 13.48 -10.65 -9.66
N ALA A 33 13.91 -11.06 -10.85
CA ALA A 33 14.65 -10.19 -11.78
C ALA A 33 13.77 -9.10 -12.41
N GLY A 34 12.45 -9.30 -12.43
CA GLY A 34 11.46 -8.36 -12.97
C GLY A 34 10.83 -7.46 -11.91
N GLN A 35 11.39 -7.39 -10.70
CA GLN A 35 10.75 -6.69 -9.59
C GLN A 35 10.44 -5.23 -9.94
N ARG A 36 9.16 -4.86 -9.79
CA ARG A 36 8.66 -3.49 -9.93
C ARG A 36 7.81 -3.12 -8.73
N ILE A 37 7.89 -1.85 -8.33
CA ILE A 37 7.17 -1.35 -7.17
C ILE A 37 6.39 -0.09 -7.57
N THR A 38 5.08 -0.12 -7.33
CA THR A 38 4.19 1.03 -7.51
C THR A 38 3.71 1.47 -6.14
N ILE A 39 3.92 2.74 -5.78
CA ILE A 39 3.54 3.30 -4.48
C ILE A 39 2.55 4.45 -4.69
N GLY A 40 1.51 4.46 -3.85
CA GLY A 40 0.44 5.45 -3.90
C GLY A 40 -0.42 5.39 -2.65
N THR A 41 -1.67 5.84 -2.75
CA THR A 41 -2.64 5.74 -1.65
C THR A 41 -3.83 4.89 -2.06
N LEU A 42 -4.71 4.50 -1.12
CA LEU A 42 -5.94 3.77 -1.46
C LEU A 42 -6.79 4.53 -2.48
N GLY A 43 -6.77 5.87 -2.46
CA GLY A 43 -7.45 6.70 -3.45
C GLY A 43 -6.83 6.72 -4.85
N SER A 44 -5.54 6.39 -5.01
CA SER A 44 -4.82 6.49 -6.30
C SER A 44 -4.34 5.17 -6.88
N ILE A 45 -4.16 4.15 -6.03
CA ILE A 45 -3.35 2.98 -6.37
C ILE A 45 -3.97 2.13 -7.49
N ALA A 46 -5.31 2.08 -7.59
CA ALA A 46 -5.99 1.35 -8.64
C ALA A 46 -5.73 1.97 -10.02
N ASP A 47 -5.87 3.29 -10.14
CA ASP A 47 -5.62 4.01 -11.40
C ASP A 47 -4.15 3.93 -11.81
N GLN A 48 -3.24 4.06 -10.84
CA GLN A 48 -1.80 3.91 -11.07
C GLN A 48 -1.45 2.50 -11.55
N ALA A 49 -2.02 1.46 -10.92
CA ALA A 49 -1.79 0.07 -11.30
C ALA A 49 -2.25 -0.23 -12.73
N GLU A 50 -3.42 0.30 -13.12
CA GLU A 50 -3.93 0.18 -14.49
C GLU A 50 -3.04 0.92 -15.49
N ALA A 51 -2.62 2.15 -15.17
CA ALA A 51 -1.80 2.98 -16.04
C ALA A 51 -0.42 2.35 -16.35
N VAL A 52 0.18 1.64 -15.40
CA VAL A 52 1.48 0.97 -15.58
C VAL A 52 1.35 -0.51 -15.96
N GLY A 53 0.12 -1.01 -16.16
CA GLY A 53 -0.12 -2.39 -16.60
C GLY A 53 0.28 -3.46 -15.60
N VAL A 54 0.00 -3.26 -14.31
CA VAL A 54 0.35 -4.23 -13.26
C VAL A 54 -0.28 -5.59 -13.53
N ALA A 55 0.53 -6.65 -13.48
CA ALA A 55 0.09 -8.02 -13.70
C ALA A 55 0.58 -8.96 -12.59
N ALA A 56 -0.16 -10.05 -12.36
CA ALA A 56 0.24 -11.09 -11.42
C ALA A 56 1.56 -11.78 -11.88
N PRO A 57 2.41 -12.25 -10.94
CA PRO A 57 2.21 -12.30 -9.48
C PRO A 57 2.50 -10.98 -8.76
N VAL A 58 1.63 -10.60 -7.80
CA VAL A 58 1.79 -9.37 -7.01
C VAL A 58 1.47 -9.54 -5.53
N VAL A 59 2.11 -8.72 -4.69
CA VAL A 59 1.73 -8.49 -3.30
C VAL A 59 1.29 -7.02 -3.14
N VAL A 60 0.17 -6.81 -2.45
CA VAL A 60 -0.34 -5.47 -2.12
C VAL A 60 -0.22 -5.26 -0.62
N VAL A 61 0.47 -4.19 -0.21
CA VAL A 61 0.70 -3.82 1.19
C VAL A 61 -0.02 -2.50 1.45
N VAL A 62 -0.89 -2.47 2.46
CA VAL A 62 -1.68 -1.28 2.83
C VAL A 62 -1.25 -0.79 4.22
N GLY A 63 -1.07 0.52 4.37
CA GLY A 63 -0.73 1.18 5.62
C GLY A 63 0.63 1.88 5.62
N ASP A 64 0.95 2.58 6.70
CA ASP A 64 2.16 3.42 6.83
C ASP A 64 3.49 2.67 6.60
N VAL A 65 3.48 1.34 6.69
CA VAL A 65 4.61 0.49 6.30
C VAL A 65 5.03 0.67 4.84
N ALA A 66 4.14 1.12 3.94
CA ALA A 66 4.53 1.46 2.57
C ALA A 66 5.49 2.66 2.52
N ARG A 67 5.44 3.54 3.53
CA ARG A 67 6.28 4.75 3.61
C ARG A 67 7.69 4.49 4.15
N ILE A 68 7.96 3.33 4.74
CA ILE A 68 9.33 2.93 5.17
C ILE A 68 10.12 2.22 4.06
N SER A 69 9.48 1.99 2.91
CA SER A 69 10.14 1.35 1.77
C SER A 69 11.33 2.19 1.28
N PRO A 70 12.48 1.58 0.96
CA PRO A 70 13.58 2.29 0.31
C PRO A 70 13.21 2.78 -1.09
N PHE A 71 12.14 2.25 -1.68
CA PHE A 71 11.60 2.66 -2.98
C PHE A 71 10.53 3.74 -2.89
N ALA A 72 10.15 4.17 -1.67
CA ALA A 72 9.19 5.25 -1.50
C ALA A 72 9.77 6.59 -1.98
N PRO A 73 9.01 7.39 -2.77
CA PRO A 73 9.36 8.76 -3.10
C PRO A 73 9.68 9.59 -1.84
N ASN A 74 10.59 10.57 -1.94
CA ASN A 74 11.04 11.36 -0.78
C ASN A 74 9.90 12.07 -0.05
N ASP A 75 8.98 12.66 -0.81
CA ASP A 75 7.76 13.33 -0.34
C ASP A 75 6.72 12.36 0.26
N PHE A 76 6.84 11.07 -0.06
CA PHE A 76 5.96 10.02 0.44
C PHE A 76 6.47 9.37 1.73
N ARG A 77 7.77 9.48 2.02
CA ARG A 77 8.43 8.82 3.16
C ARG A 77 8.03 9.47 4.48
N LEU A 78 7.73 8.67 5.52
CA LEU A 78 7.65 9.19 6.88
C LEU A 78 9.06 9.46 7.36
N ALA A 79 9.29 10.63 7.95
CA ALA A 79 10.60 10.98 8.48
C ALA A 79 11.10 9.93 9.48
N HIS A 80 10.22 9.39 10.34
CA HIS A 80 10.56 8.34 11.31
C HIS A 80 9.29 7.55 11.66
N PHE A 81 9.08 6.39 11.06
CA PHE A 81 8.01 5.48 11.52
C PHE A 81 8.42 4.87 12.87
N ARG A 82 7.72 5.24 13.94
CA ARG A 82 7.77 4.53 15.22
C ARG A 82 6.53 3.65 15.32
N PRO A 83 6.65 2.32 15.14
CA PRO A 83 5.51 1.45 15.41
C PRO A 83 5.10 1.63 16.87
N ALA A 84 3.80 1.77 17.12
CA ALA A 84 3.28 1.68 18.48
C ALA A 84 3.68 0.32 19.07
N PRO A 85 4.05 0.25 20.36
CA PRO A 85 4.35 -1.03 21.00
C PRO A 85 3.15 -1.97 20.85
N ILE A 86 3.41 -3.25 20.58
CA ILE A 86 2.37 -4.27 20.31
C ILE A 86 1.30 -4.31 21.43
N SER A 87 1.67 -3.94 22.66
CA SER A 87 0.77 -3.79 23.81
C SER A 87 -0.36 -2.76 23.61
N GLU A 88 -0.14 -1.69 22.86
CA GLU A 88 -1.16 -0.66 22.57
C GLU A 88 -2.11 -1.11 21.45
N VAL A 89 -1.60 -1.86 20.47
CA VAL A 89 -2.39 -2.39 19.35
C VAL A 89 -3.48 -3.36 19.85
N ALA A 90 -3.19 -4.13 20.90
CA ALA A 90 -4.13 -5.09 21.47
C ALA A 90 -5.34 -4.45 22.18
N HIS A 91 -5.24 -3.19 22.61
CA HIS A 91 -6.34 -2.49 23.31
C HIS A 91 -7.28 -1.72 22.35
N ALA A 92 -6.79 -1.33 21.17
CA ALA A 92 -7.58 -0.59 20.17
C ALA A 92 -8.50 -1.46 19.30
N ALA A 93 -8.38 -2.79 19.40
CA ALA A 93 -9.18 -3.77 18.64
C ALA A 93 -10.43 -4.26 19.40
N ARG A 94 -10.77 -3.62 20.52
CA ARG A 94 -12.03 -3.83 21.27
C ARG A 94 -12.97 -2.66 21.02
#